data_AF-A0A7D7ZUH8-F1
#
_entry.id   AF-A0A7D7ZUH8-F1
#
_cell.length_a   1.000
_cell.length_b   1.000
_cell.length_c   1.000
_cell.angle_alpha   90.00
_cell.angle_beta   90.00
_cell.angle_gamma   90.00
#
_symmetry.space_group_name_H-M   'P 1'
#
loop_
_entity.id
_entity.type
_entity.pdbx_description
1 polymer ?
#
loop_
_entity_poly.entity_id
_entity_poly.type
_entity_poly.pdbx_seq_one_letter_code
_entity_poly.pdbx_strand_id
1 'polypeptide(L)'
;MDQIQMEIGVPVFGFRLLQLEVGVNLNLTNNNFTSKDVIGGLLLHIRKPFQSQYTKSEGSYKVCKHNRYLFKIYDKGMHRRNKDSGFDKDILRIEIAFKKMRDLNNLGIFNVNDLVNFDFNSFKSLLLNKWSRLLLFDKKALKGCKNEYLYSNLRWWQERSVGGFKYHKGILNNLSLKKELTQILETKIDELI
;
A
#
# COMPACT_ATOMS: atom_id res chain seq x y z
N MET A 1 22.05 -1.31 16.28
CA MET A 1 23.01 -2.34 15.82
C MET A 1 23.39 -3.26 16.95
N ASP A 2 23.64 -2.74 18.15
CA ASP A 2 24.01 -3.55 19.32
C ASP A 2 23.04 -4.71 19.59
N GLN A 3 21.73 -4.46 19.54
CA GLN A 3 20.74 -5.50 19.84
C GLN A 3 20.67 -6.61 18.78
N ILE A 4 20.67 -6.26 17.49
CA ILE A 4 20.68 -7.23 16.37
C ILE A 4 22.01 -7.97 16.31
N GLN A 5 23.13 -7.27 16.49
CA GLN A 5 24.46 -7.89 16.52
C GLN A 5 24.64 -8.79 17.75
N MET A 6 24.07 -8.43 18.90
CA MET A 6 24.02 -9.26 20.11
C MET A 6 23.15 -10.51 19.91
N GLU A 7 22.01 -10.40 19.21
CA GLU A 7 21.12 -11.54 18.96
C GLU A 7 21.70 -12.54 17.96
N ILE A 8 22.38 -12.07 16.90
CA ILE A 8 22.88 -12.95 15.82
C ILE A 8 24.36 -13.34 16.03
N GLY A 9 25.09 -12.66 16.92
CA GLY A 9 26.48 -12.96 17.27
C GLY A 9 27.50 -12.70 16.15
N VAL A 10 27.13 -11.99 15.08
CA VAL A 10 27.97 -11.73 13.90
C VAL A 10 27.91 -10.26 13.49
N PRO A 11 29.04 -9.65 13.04
CA PRO A 11 29.04 -8.29 12.52
C PRO A 11 28.14 -8.15 11.30
N VAL A 12 27.15 -7.27 11.41
CA VAL A 12 26.12 -7.03 10.37
C VAL A 12 26.63 -6.13 9.23
N PHE A 13 27.83 -5.56 9.37
CA PHE A 13 28.45 -4.61 8.42
C PHE A 13 28.72 -5.16 7.01
N GLY A 14 28.66 -6.47 6.79
CA GLY A 14 28.84 -7.10 5.48
C GLY A 14 27.57 -7.70 4.87
N PHE A 15 26.42 -7.55 5.52
CA PHE A 15 25.23 -8.32 5.15
C PHE A 15 24.57 -7.74 3.90
N ARG A 16 24.36 -8.61 2.91
CA ARG A 16 23.64 -8.26 1.69
C ARG A 16 22.15 -8.15 1.99
N LEU A 17 21.56 -7.02 1.60
CA LEU A 17 20.11 -6.85 1.61
C LEU A 17 19.48 -7.72 0.51
N LEU A 18 18.71 -8.74 0.90
CA LEU A 18 18.03 -9.64 -0.04
C LEU A 18 16.66 -9.10 -0.45
N GLN A 19 15.90 -8.64 0.54
CA GLN A 19 14.56 -8.09 0.36
C GLN A 19 14.31 -7.01 1.39
N LEU A 20 13.67 -5.93 0.94
CA LEU A 20 13.14 -4.89 1.83
C LEU A 20 11.64 -4.77 1.57
N GLU A 21 10.88 -4.67 2.63
CA GLU A 21 9.46 -4.32 2.58
C GLU A 21 9.23 -3.11 3.48
N VAL A 22 8.57 -2.10 2.95
CA VAL A 22 8.19 -0.90 3.70
C VAL A 22 6.68 -0.83 3.70
N GLY A 23 6.08 -0.78 4.89
CA GLY A 23 4.63 -0.77 5.00
C GLY A 23 4.09 0.01 6.20
N VAL A 24 3.04 0.78 5.95
CA VAL A 24 2.35 1.61 6.95
C VAL A 24 1.06 0.92 7.36
N ASN A 25 0.75 0.98 8.66
CA ASN A 25 -0.52 0.50 9.22
C ASN A 25 -1.43 1.70 9.47
N LEU A 26 -2.59 1.73 8.82
CA LEU A 26 -3.64 2.71 9.05
C LEU A 26 -4.69 2.11 9.97
N ASN A 27 -5.01 2.80 11.07
CA ASN A 27 -6.12 2.43 11.93
C ASN A 27 -7.41 3.06 11.39
N LEU A 28 -8.34 2.22 10.95
CA LEU A 28 -9.61 2.65 10.36
C LEU A 28 -10.82 2.42 11.28
N THR A 29 -10.59 1.99 12.53
CA THR A 29 -11.65 1.52 13.45
C THR A 29 -12.78 2.54 13.65
N ASN A 30 -12.47 3.84 13.63
CA ASN A 30 -13.44 4.92 13.87
C ASN A 30 -13.84 5.69 12.60
N ASN A 31 -13.58 5.14 11.40
CA ASN A 31 -13.89 5.79 10.13
C ASN A 31 -15.23 5.32 9.55
N ASN A 32 -15.79 6.12 8.64
CA ASN A 32 -17.02 5.80 7.91
C ASN A 32 -16.83 4.71 6.83
N PHE A 33 -15.66 4.10 6.76
CA PHE A 33 -15.28 3.05 5.82
C PHE A 33 -14.28 2.11 6.49
N THR A 34 -14.26 0.87 6.00
CA THR A 34 -13.44 -0.22 6.56
C THR A 34 -12.30 -0.60 5.63
N SER A 35 -11.32 -1.37 6.12
CA SER A 35 -10.31 -1.99 5.25
C SER A 35 -10.94 -2.80 4.10
N LYS A 36 -12.07 -3.46 4.36
CA LYS A 36 -12.82 -4.23 3.34
C LYS A 36 -13.36 -3.32 2.24
N ASP A 37 -13.90 -2.15 2.60
CA ASP A 37 -14.37 -1.15 1.62
C ASP A 37 -13.23 -0.70 0.71
N VAL A 38 -12.06 -0.39 1.31
CA VAL A 38 -10.87 0.02 0.55
C VAL A 38 -10.41 -1.10 -0.38
N ILE A 39 -10.20 -2.30 0.15
CA ILE A 39 -9.70 -3.46 -0.60
C ILE A 39 -10.66 -3.85 -1.73
N GLY A 40 -11.98 -3.77 -1.48
CA GLY A 40 -13.02 -4.03 -2.47
C GLY A 40 -13.05 -3.01 -3.60
N GLY A 41 -12.65 -1.77 -3.34
CA GLY A 41 -12.55 -0.70 -4.33
C GLY A 41 -11.25 -0.68 -5.15
N LEU A 42 -10.24 -1.50 -4.83
CA LEU A 42 -8.95 -1.48 -5.53
C LEU A 42 -9.06 -2.08 -6.94
N LEU A 43 -8.97 -1.23 -7.97
CA LEU A 43 -9.07 -1.66 -9.37
C LEU A 43 -7.70 -1.78 -10.04
N LEU A 44 -6.97 -0.66 -10.13
CA LEU A 44 -5.71 -0.57 -10.87
C LEU A 44 -4.64 0.12 -10.04
N HIS A 45 -3.38 -0.24 -10.26
CA HIS A 45 -2.24 0.61 -9.92
C HIS A 45 -1.52 0.99 -11.21
N ILE A 46 -1.46 2.29 -11.51
CA ILE A 46 -1.07 2.85 -12.82
C ILE A 46 -2.07 2.40 -13.89
N ARG A 47 -1.85 1.26 -14.54
CA ARG A 47 -2.74 0.63 -15.53
C ARG A 47 -2.78 -0.89 -15.39
N LYS A 48 -2.25 -1.41 -14.28
CA LYS A 48 -2.17 -2.84 -14.03
C LYS A 48 -3.21 -3.23 -12.97
N PRO A 49 -4.07 -4.24 -13.24
CA PRO A 49 -5.04 -4.73 -12.26
C PRO A 49 -4.39 -5.19 -10.96
N PHE A 50 -5.10 -4.95 -9.86
CA PHE A 50 -4.83 -5.65 -8.62
C PHE A 50 -5.30 -7.11 -8.75
N GLN A 51 -4.48 -8.04 -8.30
CA GLN A 51 -4.82 -9.44 -8.20
C GLN A 51 -5.20 -9.74 -6.75
N SER A 52 -6.29 -10.49 -6.56
CA SER A 52 -6.56 -11.12 -5.27
C SER A 52 -5.58 -12.28 -5.07
N GLN A 53 -4.94 -12.33 -3.91
CA GLN A 53 -4.16 -13.47 -3.48
C GLN A 53 -4.59 -13.89 -2.09
N TYR A 54 -4.38 -15.16 -1.78
CA TYR A 54 -4.64 -15.72 -0.47
C TYR A 54 -3.39 -16.44 0.00
N THR A 55 -2.98 -16.17 1.24
CA THR A 55 -1.97 -16.96 1.95
C THR A 55 -2.53 -17.36 3.31
N LYS A 56 -2.12 -18.52 3.82
CA LYS A 56 -2.54 -18.99 5.14
C LYS A 56 -2.18 -18.00 6.26
N SER A 57 -1.06 -17.30 6.12
CA SER A 57 -0.53 -16.35 7.10
C SER A 57 -1.10 -14.93 6.98
N GLU A 58 -1.39 -14.44 5.77
CA GLU A 58 -1.81 -13.05 5.55
C GLU A 58 -3.29 -12.92 5.20
N GLY A 59 -3.98 -14.03 4.94
CA GLY A 59 -5.36 -14.05 4.48
C GLY A 59 -5.49 -13.54 3.04
N SER A 60 -6.66 -13.02 2.70
CA SER A 60 -6.94 -12.44 1.38
C SER A 60 -6.36 -11.03 1.27
N TYR A 61 -5.44 -10.81 0.35
CA TYR A 61 -4.88 -9.49 0.04
C TYR A 61 -4.98 -9.12 -1.43
N LYS A 62 -4.90 -7.82 -1.72
CA LYS A 62 -4.78 -7.29 -3.07
C LYS A 62 -3.33 -6.92 -3.34
N VAL A 63 -2.80 -7.37 -4.47
CA VAL A 63 -1.44 -7.04 -4.88
C VAL A 63 -1.35 -6.66 -6.35
N CYS A 64 -0.57 -5.64 -6.64
CA CYS A 64 -0.18 -5.29 -8.00
C CYS A 64 1.32 -5.60 -8.18
N LYS A 65 1.63 -6.56 -9.07
CA LYS A 65 3.01 -7.01 -9.34
C LYS A 65 3.67 -6.10 -10.38
N HIS A 66 4.62 -5.27 -9.99
CA HIS A 66 5.49 -4.53 -10.93
C HIS A 66 6.83 -5.25 -11.11
N ASN A 67 7.60 -4.83 -12.11
CA ASN A 67 8.90 -5.44 -12.42
C ASN A 67 9.94 -5.20 -11.32
N ARG A 68 9.81 -4.10 -10.56
CA ARG A 68 10.76 -3.70 -9.52
C ARG A 68 10.23 -3.85 -8.09
N TYR A 69 8.91 -3.98 -7.91
CA TYR A 69 8.29 -4.08 -6.59
C TYR A 69 6.92 -4.78 -6.65
N LEU A 70 6.43 -5.22 -5.50
CA LEU A 70 5.02 -5.54 -5.26
C LEU A 70 4.38 -4.39 -4.50
N PHE A 71 3.17 -4.02 -4.87
CA PHE A 71 2.36 -3.11 -4.08
C PHE A 71 1.21 -3.89 -3.47
N LYS A 72 1.26 -4.13 -2.16
CA LYS A 72 0.31 -4.95 -1.42
C LYS A 72 -0.57 -4.04 -0.55
N ILE A 73 -1.86 -4.33 -0.52
CA ILE A 73 -2.84 -3.67 0.36
C ILE A 73 -3.75 -4.74 0.95
N TYR A 74 -3.86 -4.79 2.28
CA TYR A 74 -4.60 -5.84 2.98
C TYR A 74 -5.07 -5.48 4.38
N ASP A 75 -6.03 -6.24 4.89
CA ASP A 75 -6.54 -6.14 6.25
C ASP A 75 -5.54 -6.82 7.21
N LYS A 76 -4.64 -6.01 7.79
CA LYS A 76 -3.66 -6.46 8.77
C LYS A 76 -4.30 -6.77 10.12
N GLY A 77 -5.46 -6.18 10.40
CA GLY A 77 -6.26 -6.47 11.59
C GLY A 77 -6.71 -7.93 11.60
N MET A 78 -7.09 -8.48 10.45
CA MET A 78 -7.46 -9.90 10.31
C MET A 78 -6.30 -10.83 10.68
N HIS A 79 -5.09 -10.54 10.24
CA HIS A 79 -3.91 -11.32 10.63
C HIS A 79 -3.65 -11.24 12.15
N ARG A 80 -3.98 -10.12 12.81
CA ARG A 80 -3.88 -10.02 14.28
C ARG A 80 -5.00 -10.79 14.98
N ARG A 81 -6.25 -10.72 14.49
CA ARG A 81 -7.39 -11.52 14.98
C ARG A 81 -7.13 -13.01 14.98
N ASN A 82 -6.44 -13.52 13.95
CA ASN A 82 -6.08 -14.93 13.87
C ASN A 82 -5.07 -15.35 14.95
N LYS A 83 -4.34 -14.41 15.56
CA LYS A 83 -3.34 -14.67 16.61
C LYS A 83 -3.83 -14.32 18.01
N ASP A 84 -4.73 -13.34 18.09
CA ASP A 84 -5.31 -12.83 19.32
C ASP A 84 -6.80 -12.56 19.07
N SER A 85 -7.65 -13.44 19.59
CA SER A 85 -9.11 -13.38 19.40
C SER A 85 -9.76 -12.15 20.03
N GLY A 86 -9.06 -11.44 20.94
CA GLY A 86 -9.52 -10.17 21.53
C GLY A 86 -9.23 -8.94 20.66
N PHE A 87 -8.56 -9.10 19.52
CA PHE A 87 -8.13 -7.97 18.68
C PHE A 87 -9.25 -7.43 17.78
N ASP A 88 -9.94 -6.36 18.18
CA ASP A 88 -11.07 -5.81 17.41
C ASP A 88 -10.76 -4.54 16.58
N LYS A 89 -9.49 -4.30 16.24
CA LYS A 89 -9.15 -3.10 15.43
C LYS A 89 -9.22 -3.37 13.94
N ASP A 90 -9.75 -2.41 13.19
CA ASP A 90 -9.65 -2.39 11.74
C ASP A 90 -8.32 -1.74 11.33
N ILE A 91 -7.39 -2.55 10.81
CA ILE A 91 -6.07 -2.07 10.40
C ILE A 91 -5.82 -2.41 8.93
N LEU A 92 -5.72 -1.38 8.11
CA LEU A 92 -5.28 -1.50 6.72
C LEU A 92 -3.76 -1.38 6.65
N ARG A 93 -3.07 -2.34 6.01
CA ARG A 93 -1.66 -2.19 5.67
C ARG A 93 -1.50 -1.84 4.19
N ILE A 94 -0.67 -0.84 3.93
CA ILE A 94 -0.19 -0.47 2.60
C ILE A 94 1.31 -0.74 2.58
N GLU A 95 1.78 -1.54 1.62
CA GLU A 95 3.15 -2.04 1.61
C GLU A 95 3.77 -2.04 0.21
N ILE A 96 5.05 -1.67 0.15
CA ILE A 96 5.93 -1.83 -1.01
C ILE A 96 6.96 -2.89 -0.66
N ALA A 97 6.92 -4.03 -1.35
CA ALA A 97 7.97 -5.04 -1.28
C ALA A 97 8.90 -4.91 -2.49
N PHE A 98 10.16 -4.55 -2.27
CA PHE A 98 11.14 -4.34 -3.34
C PHE A 98 11.64 -5.69 -3.87
N LYS A 99 11.62 -5.85 -5.20
CA LYS A 99 12.16 -7.03 -5.91
C LYS A 99 13.56 -6.80 -6.47
N LYS A 100 13.92 -5.54 -6.66
CA LYS A 100 15.18 -5.14 -7.29
C LYS A 100 15.78 -3.99 -6.51
N MET A 101 17.09 -4.07 -6.31
CA MET A 101 17.86 -3.07 -5.57
C MET A 101 17.85 -1.68 -6.23
N ARG A 102 17.54 -1.55 -7.52
CA ARG A 102 17.59 -0.24 -8.22
C ARG A 102 16.80 0.88 -7.53
N ASP A 103 15.59 0.59 -7.02
CA ASP A 103 14.80 1.61 -6.32
C ASP A 103 15.37 1.94 -4.92
N LEU A 104 16.09 1.01 -4.30
CA LEU A 104 16.78 1.20 -3.01
C LEU A 104 18.12 1.90 -3.18
N ASN A 105 18.92 1.51 -4.17
CA ASN A 105 20.18 2.16 -4.52
C ASN A 105 19.98 3.64 -4.88
N ASN A 106 18.87 3.97 -5.54
CA ASN A 106 18.51 5.37 -5.82
C ASN A 106 18.22 6.19 -4.55
N LEU A 107 17.93 5.52 -3.43
CA LEU A 107 17.80 6.14 -2.12
C LEU A 107 19.12 6.08 -1.33
N GLY A 108 20.18 5.47 -1.86
CA GLY A 108 21.44 5.27 -1.14
C GLY A 108 21.51 4.00 -0.31
N ILE A 109 20.55 3.08 -0.46
CA ILE A 109 20.53 1.80 0.27
C ILE A 109 21.09 0.69 -0.62
N PHE A 110 22.27 0.18 -0.26
CA PHE A 110 22.96 -0.92 -0.95
C PHE A 110 23.09 -2.16 -0.07
N ASN A 111 23.19 -1.97 1.24
CA ASN A 111 23.39 -3.04 2.23
C ASN A 111 22.56 -2.76 3.51
N VAL A 112 22.67 -3.65 4.50
CA VAL A 112 21.94 -3.53 5.77
C VAL A 112 22.43 -2.34 6.61
N ASN A 113 23.73 -2.02 6.57
CA ASN A 113 24.29 -0.89 7.31
C ASN A 113 23.73 0.45 6.83
N ASP A 114 23.47 0.59 5.53
CA ASP A 114 22.86 1.81 4.99
C ASP A 114 21.47 2.08 5.57
N LEU A 115 20.72 1.04 5.99
CA LEU A 115 19.41 1.17 6.63
C LEU A 115 19.48 1.74 8.06
N VAL A 116 20.63 1.59 8.74
CA VAL A 116 20.78 2.02 10.14
C VAL A 116 20.77 3.54 10.25
N ASN A 117 21.42 4.20 9.30
CA ASN A 117 21.53 5.66 9.25
C ASN A 117 20.58 6.27 8.21
N PHE A 118 19.63 5.48 7.70
CA PHE A 118 18.75 5.91 6.63
C PHE A 118 17.68 6.87 7.16
N ASP A 119 17.53 8.00 6.48
CA ASP A 119 16.41 8.90 6.71
C ASP A 119 15.12 8.33 6.07
N PHE A 120 14.24 7.83 6.94
CA PHE A 120 12.97 7.23 6.54
C PHE A 120 12.00 8.23 5.86
N ASN A 121 12.24 9.55 5.91
CA ASN A 121 11.49 10.55 5.12
C ASN A 121 11.53 10.25 3.61
N SER A 122 12.63 9.67 3.13
CA SER A 122 12.74 9.24 1.74
C SER A 122 11.70 8.18 1.35
N PHE A 123 11.25 7.34 2.29
CA PHE A 123 10.18 6.38 2.06
C PHE A 123 8.79 7.01 2.06
N LYS A 124 8.57 8.13 2.78
CA LYS A 124 7.31 8.89 2.72
C LYS A 124 6.96 9.26 1.29
N SER A 125 7.89 9.96 0.63
CA SER A 125 7.72 10.41 -0.76
C SER A 125 7.48 9.24 -1.70
N LEU A 126 8.20 8.13 -1.52
CA LEU A 126 8.03 6.94 -2.34
C LEU A 126 6.65 6.30 -2.16
N LEU A 127 6.20 6.13 -0.90
CA LEU A 127 4.93 5.50 -0.59
C LEU A 127 3.75 6.33 -1.09
N LEU A 128 3.75 7.64 -0.82
CA LEU A 128 2.75 8.59 -1.32
C LEU A 128 2.73 8.61 -2.86
N ASN A 129 3.90 8.54 -3.51
CA ASN A 129 3.97 8.44 -4.96
C ASN A 129 3.31 7.16 -5.50
N LYS A 130 3.52 6.00 -4.88
CA LYS A 130 2.83 4.76 -5.29
C LYS A 130 1.33 4.84 -5.00
N TRP A 131 0.95 5.36 -3.84
CA TRP A 131 -0.44 5.56 -3.46
C TRP A 131 -1.18 6.44 -4.48
N SER A 132 -0.67 7.62 -4.82
CA SER A 132 -1.32 8.54 -5.78
C SER A 132 -1.63 7.88 -7.15
N ARG A 133 -0.84 6.89 -7.55
CA ARG A 133 -0.97 6.15 -8.82
C ARG A 133 -2.07 5.10 -8.81
N LEU A 134 -2.64 4.78 -7.65
CA LEU A 134 -3.74 3.83 -7.49
C LEU A 134 -5.06 4.38 -8.07
N LEU A 135 -5.93 3.49 -8.53
CA LEU A 135 -7.31 3.74 -8.91
C LEU A 135 -8.22 3.03 -7.89
N LEU A 136 -8.93 3.83 -7.10
CA LEU A 136 -9.84 3.38 -6.06
C LEU A 136 -11.26 3.72 -6.49
N PHE A 137 -12.12 2.72 -6.58
CA PHE A 137 -13.55 2.90 -6.77
C PHE A 137 -14.21 3.15 -5.41
N ASP A 138 -14.87 4.31 -5.27
CA ASP A 138 -15.65 4.67 -4.09
C ASP A 138 -17.12 4.30 -4.31
N LYS A 139 -17.49 3.09 -3.86
CA LYS A 139 -18.85 2.56 -4.02
C LYS A 139 -19.90 3.43 -3.34
N LYS A 140 -19.58 4.00 -2.16
CA LYS A 140 -20.54 4.80 -1.39
C LYS A 140 -20.80 6.13 -2.08
N ALA A 141 -19.73 6.83 -2.49
CA ALA A 141 -19.86 8.13 -3.15
C ALA A 141 -20.49 8.04 -4.55
N LEU A 142 -20.36 6.92 -5.25
CA LEU A 142 -20.89 6.75 -6.61
C LEU A 142 -22.27 6.09 -6.66
N LYS A 143 -22.84 5.68 -5.53
CA LYS A 143 -24.16 5.02 -5.52
C LYS A 143 -25.23 5.94 -6.11
N GLY A 144 -25.95 5.46 -7.13
CA GLY A 144 -26.98 6.21 -7.85
C GLY A 144 -26.44 7.25 -8.85
N CYS A 145 -25.12 7.41 -8.98
CA CYS A 145 -24.52 8.29 -9.98
C CYS A 145 -24.47 7.62 -11.36
N LYS A 146 -24.52 8.43 -12.42
CA LYS A 146 -24.40 7.97 -13.83
C LYS A 146 -23.21 7.04 -14.07
N ASN A 147 -22.10 7.24 -13.34
CA ASN A 147 -20.86 6.51 -13.53
C ASN A 147 -20.70 5.29 -12.61
N GLU A 148 -21.67 4.95 -11.75
CA GLU A 148 -21.57 3.83 -10.80
C GLU A 148 -21.13 2.53 -11.48
N TYR A 149 -21.85 2.13 -12.53
CA TYR A 149 -21.60 0.89 -13.26
C TYR A 149 -20.36 0.97 -14.14
N LEU A 150 -20.06 2.14 -14.70
CA LEU A 150 -18.89 2.33 -15.55
C LEU A 150 -17.60 2.27 -14.73
N TYR A 151 -17.55 2.97 -13.60
CA TYR A 151 -16.35 3.09 -12.78
C TYR A 151 -16.08 1.85 -11.92
N SER A 152 -17.09 1.03 -11.64
CA SER A 152 -16.88 -0.29 -11.01
C SER A 152 -16.32 -1.34 -11.99
N ASN A 153 -16.40 -1.10 -13.30
CA ASN A 153 -15.98 -2.06 -14.31
C ASN A 153 -14.49 -1.90 -14.68
N LEU A 154 -13.67 -2.87 -14.27
CA LEU A 154 -12.23 -2.91 -14.59
C LEU A 154 -11.94 -2.84 -16.10
N ARG A 155 -12.72 -3.55 -16.92
CA ARG A 155 -12.52 -3.61 -18.37
C ARG A 155 -12.70 -2.23 -19.01
N TRP A 156 -13.73 -1.50 -18.58
CA TRP A 156 -13.98 -0.13 -19.05
C TRP A 156 -12.76 0.77 -18.83
N TRP A 157 -12.12 0.69 -17.67
CA TRP A 157 -10.89 1.43 -17.36
C TRP A 157 -9.70 1.03 -18.23
N GLN A 158 -9.52 -0.27 -18.49
CA GLN A 158 -8.40 -0.77 -19.29
C GLN A 158 -8.48 -0.30 -20.75
N GLU A 159 -9.71 -0.20 -21.29
CA GLU A 159 -10.00 0.24 -22.66
C GLU A 159 -9.90 1.77 -22.84
N ARG A 160 -9.69 2.56 -21.78
CA ARG A 160 -9.57 4.02 -21.92
C ARG A 160 -8.26 4.42 -22.59
N SER A 161 -8.30 5.44 -23.44
CA SER A 161 -7.11 6.17 -23.88
C SER A 161 -6.37 6.78 -22.67
N VAL A 162 -5.10 7.16 -22.83
CA VAL A 162 -4.32 7.79 -21.75
C VAL A 162 -5.01 9.06 -21.23
N GLY A 163 -5.51 9.91 -22.12
CA GLY A 163 -6.23 11.13 -21.77
C GLY A 163 -7.55 10.85 -21.05
N GLY A 164 -8.37 9.93 -21.59
CA GLY A 164 -9.64 9.54 -20.96
C GLY A 164 -9.43 8.91 -19.58
N PHE A 165 -8.42 8.06 -19.43
CA PHE A 165 -8.05 7.49 -18.14
C PHE A 165 -7.70 8.58 -17.12
N LYS A 166 -6.85 9.54 -17.50
CA LYS A 166 -6.43 10.65 -16.63
C LYS A 166 -7.63 11.49 -16.18
N TYR A 167 -8.52 11.84 -17.12
CA TYR A 167 -9.73 12.62 -16.84
C TYR A 167 -10.63 11.92 -15.81
N HIS A 168 -11.04 10.68 -16.09
CA HIS A 168 -11.96 9.95 -15.21
C HIS A 168 -11.32 9.57 -13.86
N LYS A 169 -10.02 9.26 -13.85
CA LYS A 169 -9.29 9.06 -12.59
C LYS A 169 -9.26 10.34 -11.75
N GLY A 170 -9.14 11.52 -12.37
CA GLY A 170 -9.23 12.80 -11.67
C GLY A 170 -10.56 12.96 -10.94
N ILE A 171 -11.67 12.59 -11.58
CA ILE A 171 -13.00 12.58 -10.96
C ILE A 171 -13.02 11.67 -9.72
N LEU A 172 -12.54 10.43 -9.84
CA LEU A 172 -12.47 9.49 -8.71
C LEU A 172 -11.57 9.98 -7.57
N ASN A 173 -10.43 10.60 -7.90
CA ASN A 173 -9.49 11.12 -6.90
C ASN A 173 -10.10 12.22 -6.03
N ASN A 174 -11.10 12.94 -6.55
CA ASN A 174 -11.79 14.01 -5.83
C ASN A 174 -12.96 13.50 -4.97
N LEU A 175 -13.26 12.20 -4.98
CA LEU A 175 -14.26 11.60 -4.10
C LEU A 175 -13.74 11.43 -2.67
N SER A 176 -14.67 11.31 -1.71
CA SER A 176 -14.38 11.35 -0.27
C SER A 176 -13.43 10.24 0.19
N LEU A 177 -13.65 8.99 -0.21
CA LEU A 177 -12.86 7.86 0.32
C LEU A 177 -11.37 8.00 0.04
N LYS A 178 -10.99 8.30 -1.21
CA LYS A 178 -9.57 8.39 -1.58
C LYS A 178 -8.91 9.61 -0.94
N LYS A 179 -9.63 10.72 -0.82
CA LYS A 179 -9.14 11.94 -0.19
C LYS A 179 -8.88 11.71 1.31
N GLU A 180 -9.87 11.18 2.02
CA GLU A 180 -9.77 10.86 3.46
C GLU A 180 -8.65 9.86 3.74
N LEU A 181 -8.54 8.77 2.97
CA LEU A 181 -7.45 7.81 3.11
C LEU A 181 -6.07 8.41 2.87
N THR A 182 -5.95 9.36 1.93
CA THR A 182 -4.67 10.02 1.64
C THR A 182 -4.25 10.87 2.82
N GLN A 183 -5.18 11.60 3.45
CA GLN A 183 -4.91 12.38 4.66
C GLN A 183 -4.49 11.48 5.82
N ILE A 184 -5.22 10.38 6.07
CA ILE A 184 -4.86 9.42 7.12
C ILE A 184 -3.47 8.82 6.88
N LEU A 185 -3.14 8.51 5.63
CA LEU A 185 -1.83 7.98 5.26
C LEU A 185 -0.72 9.01 5.49
N GLU A 186 -0.92 10.25 5.06
CA GLU A 186 0.05 11.34 5.25
C GLU A 186 0.32 11.59 6.74
N THR A 187 -0.73 11.82 7.53
CA THR A 187 -0.61 11.98 8.99
C THR A 187 0.09 10.79 9.62
N LYS A 188 -0.27 9.56 9.21
CA LYS A 188 0.33 8.38 9.82
C LYS A 188 1.81 8.23 9.49
N ILE A 189 2.23 8.62 8.29
CA ILE A 189 3.64 8.60 7.94
C ILE A 189 4.39 9.67 8.75
N ASP A 190 3.80 10.85 8.93
CA ASP A 190 4.39 11.93 9.73
C ASP A 190 4.53 11.61 11.22
N GLU A 191 3.67 10.74 11.76
CA GLU A 191 3.83 10.21 13.12
C GLU A 191 4.98 9.18 13.26
N LEU A 192 5.43 8.58 12.15
CA LEU A 192 6.39 7.47 12.15
C LEU A 192 7.83 7.91 11.92
N ILE A 193 8.05 9.17 11.56
CA ILE A 193 9.35 9.73 11.17
C ILE A 193 9.67 10.92 12.05
#